data_AF-A0A286TBZ7-F1
#
_entry.id   AF-A0A286TBZ7-F1
#
_cell.length_a   1.000
_cell.length_b   1.000
_cell.length_c   1.000
_cell.angle_alpha   90.00
_cell.angle_beta   90.00
_cell.angle_gamma   90.00
#
_symmetry.space_group_name_H-M   'P 1'
#
loop_
_entity.id
_entity.type
_entity.pdbx_description
1 polymer ?
#
loop_
_entity_poly.entity_id
_entity_poly.type
_entity_poly.pdbx_seq_one_letter_code
_entity_poly.pdbx_strand_id
1 'polypeptide(L)' 'MAVNMFVKSTLDCVGFFLVHVDTGDMMSEVVLTRRQLEDLQARVRDALAEDDHNRHLRC' A
#
# COMPACT_ATOMS: atom_id res chain seq x y z
N MET A 1 -14.28 3.35 -6.28
CA MET A 1 -13.57 4.30 -5.39
C MET A 1 -12.08 4.11 -5.61
N ALA A 2 -11.31 5.17 -5.81
CA ALA A 2 -9.86 5.09 -6.01
C ALA A 2 -9.15 5.25 -4.65
N VAL A 3 -8.38 4.24 -4.24
CA VAL A 3 -7.53 4.32 -3.03
C VAL A 3 -6.18 4.89 -3.46
N ASN A 4 -5.75 5.99 -2.82
CA ASN A 4 -4.46 6.60 -3.08
C ASN A 4 -3.52 6.31 -1.91
N MET A 5 -2.35 5.73 -2.22
CA MET A 5 -1.34 5.39 -1.23
C MET A 5 -0.07 6.17 -1.51
N PHE A 6 0.40 6.94 -0.52
CA PHE A 6 1.64 7.71 -0.62
C PHE A 6 2.62 7.23 0.45
N VAL A 7 3.85 6.93 0.05
CA VAL A 7 4.92 6.53 0.98
C VAL A 7 5.88 7.71 1.13
N LYS A 8 6.04 8.21 2.36
CA LYS A 8 7.07 9.20 2.70
C LYS A 8 8.14 8.54 3.57
N SER A 9 9.40 8.63 3.17
CA SER A 9 10.51 8.26 4.06
C SER A 9 10.77 9.40 5.04
N THR A 10 10.64 9.14 6.34
CA THR A 10 10.99 10.10 7.39
C THR A 10 12.50 10.09 7.60
N LEU A 11 13.15 11.23 7.34
CA LEU A 11 14.61 11.41 7.44
C LEU A 11 15.15 11.26 8.88
N ASP A 12 14.29 11.34 9.89
CA ASP A 12 14.69 11.37 11.31
C ASP A 12 14.92 9.98 11.92
N CYS A 13 14.50 8.89 11.26
CA CYS A 13 14.67 7.52 11.74
C CYS A 13 15.03 6.58 10.58
N VAL A 14 16.31 6.24 10.45
CA VAL A 14 16.81 5.32 9.40
C VAL A 14 16.09 3.97 9.49
N GLY A 15 15.37 3.59 8.44
CA GLY A 15 14.72 2.28 8.31
C GLY A 15 13.21 2.25 8.62
N PHE A 16 12.62 3.38 9.01
CA PHE A 16 11.18 3.54 9.20
C PHE A 16 10.56 4.38 8.08
N PHE A 17 9.39 3.97 7.62
CA PHE A 17 8.64 4.56 6.51
C PHE A 17 7.25 4.91 7.00
N LEU A 18 6.84 6.16 6.78
CA LEU A 18 5.48 6.58 7.05
C LEU A 18 4.65 6.37 5.78
N VAL A 19 3.62 5.54 5.91
CA VAL A 19 2.69 5.24 4.84
C VAL A 19 1.38 5.95 5.12
N HIS A 20 0.99 6.79 4.17
CA HIS A 20 -0.31 7.45 4.13
C HIS A 20 -1.25 6.62 3.26
N VAL A 21 -2.34 6.16 3.86
CA VAL A 21 -3.43 5.47 3.17
C VAL A 21 -4.63 6.38 3.17
N ASP A 22 -5.05 6.82 1.98
CA ASP A 22 -6.24 7.63 1.78
C ASP A 22 -7.27 6.82 0.97
N THR A 23 -8.39 6.49 1.61
CA THR A 23 -9.52 5.80 0.97
C THR A 23 -10.61 6.75 0.49
N GLY A 24 -10.44 8.06 0.64
CA GLY A 24 -11.42 9.10 0.34
C GLY A 24 -12.37 9.42 1.51
N ASP A 25 -12.68 8.42 2.35
CA ASP A 25 -13.47 8.59 3.59
C ASP A 25 -12.59 8.66 4.84
N MET A 26 -11.39 8.08 4.78
CA MET A 26 -10.49 7.98 5.92
C MET A 26 -9.05 8.13 5.48
N MET A 27 -8.33 8.99 6.20
CA MET A 27 -6.87 9.11 6.11
C MET A 27 -6.25 8.37 7.29
N SER A 28 -5.35 7.43 7.00
CA SER A 28 -4.63 6.66 8.02
C SER A 28 -3.12 6.77 7.81
N GLU A 29 -2.40 6.89 8.91
CA GLU A 29 -0.95 6.96 8.97
C GLU A 29 -0.40 5.72 9.66
N VAL A 30 0.48 4.99 8.98
CA VAL A 30 1.11 3.78 9.53
C VAL A 30 2.61 3.88 9.37
N VAL A 31 3.34 3.67 10.46
CA VAL A 31 4.80 3.56 10.43
C VAL A 31 5.16 2.09 10.21
N LEU A 32 5.94 1.82 9.15
CA LEU A 32 6.42 0.50 8.80
C LEU A 32 7.94 0.46 8.77
N THR A 33 8.50 -0.68 9.13
CA THR A 33 9.90 -0.98 8.83
C THR A 33 10.09 -1.32 7.35
N ARG A 34 11.33 -1.27 6.85
CA ARG A 34 11.65 -1.66 5.47
C ARG A 34 11.07 -3.02 5.07
N ARG A 35 11.27 -4.04 5.91
CA ARG A 35 10.78 -5.40 5.64
C ARG A 35 9.25 -5.44 5.54
N GLN A 36 8.56 -4.76 6.46
CA GLN A 36 7.10 -4.68 6.43
C GLN A 36 6.58 -3.93 5.21
N LEU A 37 7.30 -2.90 4.75
CA LEU A 37 6.96 -2.17 3.52
C LEU A 37 7.10 -3.07 2.28
N GLU A 38 8.20 -3.83 2.19
CA GLU A 38 8.44 -4.79 1.10
C GLU A 38 7.37 -5.90 1.10
N ASP A 39 7.03 -6.46 2.26
CA ASP A 39 5.95 -7.44 2.41
C ASP A 39 4.58 -6.86 2.02
N LEU A 40 4.30 -5.61 2.40
CA LEU A 40 3.05 -4.94 2.04
C LEU A 40 2.97 -4.69 0.52
N GLN A 41 4.05 -4.26 -0.11
CA GLN A 41 4.11 -4.08 -1.56
C GLN A 41 3.86 -5.38 -2.32
N ALA A 42 4.44 -6.49 -1.87
CA ALA A 42 4.21 -7.80 -2.45
C ALA A 42 2.73 -8.19 -2.37
N ARG A 43 2.12 -8.07 -1.18
CA ARG A 43 0.70 -8.38 -0.96
C ARG A 43 -0.25 -7.51 -1.80
N VAL A 44 0.03 -6.22 -1.91
CA VAL A 44 -0.78 -5.32 -2.75
C VAL A 44 -0.65 -5.70 -4.22
N ARG A 45 0.55 -6.05 -4.68
CA ARG A 45 0.76 -6.51 -6.06
C ARG A 45 0.01 -7.80 -6.35
N ASP A 46 0.08 -8.78 -5.46
CA ASP A 46 -0.63 -10.05 -5.61
C ASP A 46 -2.14 -9.85 -5.61
N ALA A 47 -2.66 -9.02 -4.71
CA ALA A 47 -4.09 -8.69 -4.68
C ALA A 47 -4.56 -7.96 -5.95
N LEU A 48 -3.76 -7.05 -6.50
CA LEU A 48 -4.07 -6.39 -7.78
C LEU A 48 -4.03 -7.36 -8.96
N ALA A 49 -3.08 -8.30 -8.98
CA ALA A 49 -3.02 -9.34 -10.00
C ALA A 49 -4.22 -10.30 -9.92
N GLU A 50 -4.65 -10.66 -8.71
CA GLU A 50 -5.83 -11.49 -8.48
C GLU A 50 -7.13 -10.76 -8.89
N ASP A 51 -7.26 -9.47 -8.58
CA ASP A 51 -8.41 -8.65 -9.00
C ASP A 51 -8.48 -8.50 -10.53
N ASP A 52 -7.33 -8.27 -11.19
CA ASP A 52 -7.25 -8.20 -12.66
C ASP A 52 -7.61 -9.54 -13.32
N HIS A 53 -7.12 -10.65 -12.75
CA HIS A 53 -7.47 -12.00 -13.19
C HIS A 53 -8.98 -12.28 -13.04
N ASN A 54 -9.57 -11.92 -11.89
CA ASN A 54 -11.01 -12.05 -11.65
C ASN A 54 -11.86 -11.16 -12.56
N ARG A 55 -11.37 -9.97 -12.92
CA ARG A 55 -12.01 -9.10 -13.92
C ARG A 55 -12.02 -9.73 -15.30
N HIS A 56 -10.90 -10.32 -15.72
CA HIS A 56 -10.81 -11.00 -17.01
C HIS A 56 -11.73 -12.22 -17.12
N LEU A 57 -11.96 -12.95 -16.02
CA LEU A 57 -12.88 -14.11 -15.99
C LEU A 57 -14.37 -13.74 -16.00
N ARG A 58 -14.72 -12.48 -15.72
CA ARG A 58 -16.12 -11.99 -15.68
C ARG A 58 -16.61 -11.38 -17.00
N CYS A 59 -15.72 -11.14 -17.95
CA CYS A 59 -16.06 -10.71 -19.32
C CYS A 59 -16.19 -11.92 -20.25
#